data_AF-A0A7S0T236-F1
#
_entry.id   AF-A0A7S0T236-F1
#
_cell.length_a   1.000
_cell.length_b   1.000
_cell.length_c   1.000
_cell.angle_alpha   90.00
_cell.angle_beta   90.00
_cell.angle_gamma   90.00
#
_symmetry.space_group_name_H-M   'P 1'
#
loop_
_entity.id
_entity.type
_entity.pdbx_description
1 polymer ?
#
loop_
_entity_poly.entity_id
_entity_poly.type
_entity_poly.pdbx_seq_one_letter_code
_entity_poly.pdbx_strand_id
1 'polypeptide(L)'
;GGGEREHRTSLGGGGGGGAGAGHASSRRPSTTGSKAQGGGVPAAPEAPPPYGAACGMIARIAEGAPPRPLPVDSERELAQELEAIAVRLSGNIATGEWTDRLAAMVRVEALLLGGAAEWDSFPALLAKLRGPLTNQVADRRSSIVRQAAHLLVVLAAELGAEFEKDALHFVPELFKCVVITV
;
A
#
# COMPACT_ATOMS: atom_id res chain seq x y z
N GLY A 1 -48.01 -24.23 -55.35
CA GLY A 1 -47.35 -25.51 -55.07
C GLY A 1 -46.14 -25.62 -55.97
N GLY A 2 -45.02 -26.07 -55.39
CA GLY A 2 -43.85 -26.62 -56.09
C GLY A 2 -42.82 -25.63 -56.62
N GLY A 3 -41.54 -25.85 -56.27
CA GLY A 3 -40.42 -25.58 -57.17
C GLY A 3 -39.25 -24.81 -56.59
N GLU A 4 -38.27 -25.53 -56.05
CA GLU A 4 -36.89 -25.12 -55.72
C GLU A 4 -36.17 -24.38 -56.86
N ARG A 5 -35.22 -23.48 -56.52
CA ARG A 5 -33.77 -23.65 -56.79
C ARG A 5 -32.95 -22.41 -56.43
N GLU A 6 -31.73 -22.72 -56.00
CA GLU A 6 -30.70 -21.90 -55.38
C GLU A 6 -30.08 -20.84 -56.31
N HIS A 7 -29.62 -19.72 -55.76
CA HIS A 7 -28.61 -18.87 -56.39
C HIS A 7 -27.50 -18.50 -55.39
N ARG A 8 -26.33 -19.07 -55.69
CA ARG A 8 -24.99 -18.84 -55.15
C ARG A 8 -24.52 -17.40 -55.38
N THR A 9 -23.98 -16.76 -54.33
CA THR A 9 -23.04 -15.62 -54.37
C THR A 9 -22.03 -15.88 -53.23
N SER A 10 -20.78 -16.29 -53.46
CA SER A 10 -19.57 -15.61 -53.96
C SER A 10 -19.05 -14.45 -53.10
N LEU A 11 -17.72 -14.47 -52.88
CA LEU A 11 -16.78 -13.51 -52.24
C LEU A 11 -16.39 -13.92 -50.80
N GLY A 12 -15.21 -14.51 -50.57
CA GLY A 12 -13.87 -13.88 -50.56
C GLY A 12 -13.53 -13.50 -49.10
N GLY A 13 -12.38 -13.68 -48.46
CA GLY A 13 -11.02 -14.13 -48.74
C GLY A 13 -10.17 -13.78 -47.50
N GLY A 14 -9.05 -14.48 -47.26
CA GLY A 14 -8.02 -14.15 -46.26
C GLY A 14 -8.36 -14.57 -44.82
N GLY A 15 -7.48 -15.13 -43.99
CA GLY A 15 -6.03 -15.25 -44.02
C GLY A 15 -5.48 -14.87 -42.63
N GLY A 16 -4.76 -15.80 -41.98
CA GLY A 16 -3.99 -15.57 -40.74
C GLY A 16 -4.85 -15.42 -39.48
N GLY A 17 -4.51 -15.94 -38.31
CA GLY A 17 -3.20 -16.12 -37.70
C GLY A 17 -3.38 -15.68 -36.25
N GLY A 18 -3.14 -16.56 -35.29
CA GLY A 18 -3.55 -16.37 -33.90
C GLY A 18 -2.85 -15.25 -33.16
N ALA A 19 -3.44 -14.87 -32.02
CA ALA A 19 -2.71 -14.33 -30.88
C ALA A 19 -3.57 -14.60 -29.63
N GLY A 20 -3.09 -15.51 -28.79
CA GLY A 20 -3.65 -15.73 -27.47
C GLY A 20 -3.56 -14.44 -26.65
N ALA A 21 -4.65 -14.12 -25.96
CA ALA A 21 -4.67 -13.07 -24.95
C ALA A 21 -3.69 -13.46 -23.84
N GLY A 22 -2.49 -12.87 -23.86
CA GLY A 22 -1.51 -13.00 -22.81
C GLY A 22 -2.07 -12.42 -21.52
N HIS A 23 -2.24 -13.26 -20.51
CA HIS A 23 -2.31 -12.80 -19.13
C HIS A 23 -1.03 -12.01 -18.85
N ALA A 24 -1.15 -10.70 -18.67
CA ALA A 24 -0.07 -9.88 -18.14
C ALA A 24 0.33 -10.49 -16.78
N SER A 25 1.55 -11.02 -16.73
CA SER A 25 2.08 -11.66 -15.53
C SER A 25 2.33 -10.56 -14.49
N SER A 26 1.42 -10.43 -13.51
CA SER A 26 1.62 -9.63 -12.30
C SER A 26 2.80 -10.21 -11.51
N ARG A 27 4.03 -9.87 -11.92
CA ARG A 27 5.25 -10.21 -11.19
C ARG A 27 5.67 -8.99 -10.40
N ARG A 28 5.88 -9.18 -9.10
CA ARG A 28 6.70 -8.30 -8.27
C ARG A 28 8.03 -8.04 -9.01
N PRO A 29 8.38 -6.79 -9.35
CA PRO A 29 9.65 -6.45 -9.96
C PRO A 29 10.79 -7.02 -9.12
N SER A 30 11.50 -8.01 -9.65
CA SER A 30 12.68 -8.56 -8.99
C SER A 30 13.88 -7.73 -9.41
N THR A 31 14.23 -6.72 -8.62
CA THR A 31 15.54 -6.07 -8.75
C THR A 31 16.54 -6.86 -7.92
N THR A 32 17.51 -7.49 -8.59
CA THR A 32 18.54 -8.31 -7.95
C THR A 32 19.85 -7.52 -7.84
N GLY A 33 20.48 -7.54 -6.66
CA GLY A 33 21.94 -7.38 -6.48
C GLY A 33 22.35 -6.45 -5.33
N SER A 34 22.53 -6.94 -4.10
CA SER A 34 23.79 -7.58 -3.73
C SER A 34 23.67 -8.55 -2.54
N LYS A 35 24.56 -9.54 -2.56
CA LYS A 35 24.61 -10.78 -1.78
C LYS A 35 25.37 -10.59 -0.46
N ALA A 36 24.83 -11.13 0.65
CA ALA A 36 25.58 -11.64 1.80
C ALA A 36 24.64 -12.62 2.54
N GLN A 37 24.63 -13.90 2.16
CA GLN A 37 25.34 -15.02 2.81
C GLN A 37 24.95 -15.24 4.29
N GLY A 38 24.51 -16.46 4.55
CA GLY A 38 23.74 -16.83 5.73
C GLY A 38 24.49 -16.86 7.06
N GLY A 39 23.69 -17.00 8.11
CA GLY A 39 24.13 -17.23 9.48
C GLY A 39 22.93 -17.07 10.40
N GLY A 40 22.51 -18.15 11.06
CA GLY A 40 21.39 -18.10 12.01
C GLY A 40 21.64 -17.03 13.08
N VAL A 41 20.63 -16.19 13.33
CA VAL A 41 20.70 -15.18 14.39
C VAL A 41 20.05 -15.72 15.65
N PRO A 42 20.76 -15.83 16.79
CA PRO A 42 20.09 -15.93 18.08
C PRO A 42 19.53 -14.55 18.44
N ALA A 43 18.41 -14.54 19.16
CA ALA A 43 17.71 -13.33 19.57
C ALA A 43 18.60 -12.37 20.37
N ALA A 44 18.59 -11.09 20.00
CA ALA A 44 19.19 -9.95 20.72
C ALA A 44 18.31 -8.69 20.51
N PRO A 45 18.41 -7.67 21.39
CA PRO A 45 17.26 -6.90 21.88
C PRO A 45 16.80 -5.75 20.97
N GLU A 46 15.48 -5.61 20.85
CA GLU A 46 14.69 -4.38 20.62
C GLU A 46 15.29 -3.27 19.73
N ALA A 47 15.83 -3.61 18.55
CA ALA A 47 16.00 -2.65 17.48
C ALA A 47 14.70 -2.61 16.65
N PRO A 48 14.12 -1.44 16.33
CA PRO A 48 12.98 -1.38 15.42
C PRO A 48 13.37 -2.00 14.06
N PRO A 49 12.50 -2.81 13.44
CA PRO A 49 12.78 -3.47 12.19
C PRO A 49 13.08 -2.41 11.12
N PRO A 50 14.08 -2.65 10.26
CA PRO A 50 14.37 -1.74 9.16
C PRO A 50 13.17 -1.77 8.21
N TYR A 51 12.46 -0.65 8.10
CA TYR A 51 11.64 -0.37 6.93
C TYR A 51 12.58 -0.31 5.71
N GLY A 52 12.10 -0.73 4.53
CA GLY A 52 12.83 -1.16 3.34
C GLY A 52 14.05 -0.33 2.89
N ALA A 53 14.76 -0.88 1.89
CA ALA A 53 16.17 -0.65 1.49
C ALA A 53 16.84 0.75 1.67
N ALA A 54 16.10 1.84 1.81
CA ALA A 54 16.60 3.18 2.10
C ALA A 54 16.67 3.56 3.59
N CYS A 55 15.98 2.85 4.50
CA CYS A 55 15.79 3.35 5.87
C CYS A 55 16.10 2.34 6.98
N GLY A 56 17.40 2.16 7.23
CA GLY A 56 17.90 1.58 8.47
C GLY A 56 17.83 2.50 9.71
N MET A 57 17.15 3.66 9.67
CA MET A 57 17.37 4.73 10.68
C MET A 57 16.12 5.52 11.11
N ILE A 58 14.89 5.04 10.87
CA ILE A 58 13.70 5.74 11.37
C ILE A 58 13.44 5.31 12.81
N ALA A 59 13.69 6.21 13.76
CA ALA A 59 13.29 6.01 15.15
C ALA A 59 11.77 5.87 15.23
N ARG A 60 11.30 4.82 15.92
CA ARG A 60 9.87 4.60 16.12
C ARG A 60 9.30 5.67 17.04
N ILE A 61 8.39 6.48 16.50
CA ILE A 61 7.67 7.52 17.25
C ILE A 61 6.37 6.94 17.80
N ALA A 62 5.76 5.98 17.09
CA ALA A 62 4.55 5.31 17.50
C ALA A 62 4.70 4.55 18.84
N GLU A 63 3.62 4.44 19.58
CA GLU A 63 3.57 3.62 20.80
C GLU A 63 3.54 2.12 20.44
N GLY A 64 4.10 1.30 21.33
CA GLY A 64 4.08 -0.16 21.22
C GLY A 64 5.19 -0.76 20.36
N ALA A 65 5.27 -2.09 20.42
CA ALA A 65 6.27 -2.86 19.70
C ALA A 65 6.12 -2.68 18.17
N PRO A 66 7.23 -2.77 17.42
CA PRO A 66 7.16 -2.66 15.98
C PRO A 66 6.35 -3.82 15.35
N PRO A 67 5.69 -3.58 14.19
CA PRO A 67 4.95 -4.62 13.51
C PRO A 67 5.86 -5.72 12.98
N ARG A 68 5.29 -6.93 12.85
CA ARG A 68 5.95 -8.01 12.11
C ARG A 68 5.73 -7.81 10.60
N PRO A 69 6.71 -8.13 9.74
CA PRO A 69 6.53 -8.09 8.30
C PRO A 69 5.34 -8.93 7.85
N LEU A 70 4.52 -8.36 6.96
CA LEU A 70 3.37 -9.01 6.33
C LEU A 70 3.58 -9.04 4.81
N PRO A 71 4.22 -10.09 4.27
CA PRO A 71 4.34 -10.25 2.83
C PRO A 71 2.98 -10.55 2.21
N VAL A 72 2.79 -10.09 0.97
CA VAL A 72 1.62 -10.39 0.13
C VAL A 72 2.10 -11.13 -1.11
N ASP A 73 1.33 -12.13 -1.54
CA ASP A 73 1.70 -13.02 -2.64
C ASP A 73 1.13 -12.56 -3.99
N SER A 74 0.21 -11.59 -3.98
CA SER A 74 -0.40 -11.06 -5.19
C SER A 74 -0.82 -9.60 -5.06
N GLU A 75 -0.88 -8.92 -6.21
CA GLU A 75 -1.43 -7.57 -6.34
C GLU A 75 -2.90 -7.49 -5.90
N ARG A 76 -3.69 -8.56 -6.16
CA ARG A 76 -5.08 -8.66 -5.72
C ARG A 76 -5.18 -8.64 -4.20
N GLU A 77 -4.33 -9.42 -3.52
CA GLU A 77 -4.28 -9.47 -2.06
C GLU A 77 -3.87 -8.12 -1.48
N LEU A 78 -2.83 -7.49 -2.05
CA LEU A 78 -2.40 -6.14 -1.66
C LEU A 78 -3.55 -5.11 -1.75
N ALA A 79 -4.29 -5.13 -2.87
CA ALA A 79 -5.43 -4.24 -3.06
C ALA A 79 -6.55 -4.50 -2.04
N GLN A 80 -6.83 -5.76 -1.72
CA GLN A 80 -7.84 -6.14 -0.72
C GLN A 80 -7.44 -5.69 0.69
N GLU A 81 -6.17 -5.86 1.06
CA GLU A 81 -5.64 -5.43 2.35
C GLU A 81 -5.73 -3.90 2.51
N LEU A 82 -5.28 -3.13 1.52
CA LEU A 82 -5.34 -1.66 1.56
C LEU A 82 -6.78 -1.14 1.56
N GLU A 83 -7.70 -1.77 0.83
CA GLU A 83 -9.12 -1.40 0.85
C GLU A 83 -9.76 -1.69 2.22
N ALA A 84 -9.46 -2.84 2.83
CA ALA A 84 -9.94 -3.18 4.18
C ALA A 84 -9.42 -2.18 5.23
N ILE A 85 -8.16 -1.76 5.11
CA ILE A 85 -7.57 -0.70 5.95
C ILE A 85 -8.31 0.63 5.73
N ALA A 86 -8.56 1.02 4.47
CA ALA A 86 -9.27 2.25 4.14
C ALA A 86 -10.65 2.30 4.82
N VAL A 87 -11.41 1.20 4.76
CA VAL A 87 -12.72 1.08 5.41
C VAL A 87 -12.62 1.25 6.93
N ARG A 88 -11.64 0.62 7.58
CA ARG A 88 -11.45 0.73 9.04
C ARG A 88 -11.07 2.15 9.48
N LEU A 89 -10.28 2.86 8.67
CA LEU A 89 -9.89 4.24 8.95
C LEU A 89 -11.03 5.23 8.63
N SER A 90 -11.85 4.95 7.63
CA SER A 90 -12.94 5.83 7.16
C SER A 90 -14.22 5.69 7.96
N GLY A 91 -14.55 4.47 8.39
CA GLY A 91 -15.88 4.14 8.92
C GLY A 91 -16.22 4.78 10.26
N ASN A 92 -15.36 5.67 10.79
CA ASN A 92 -15.32 5.82 12.22
C ASN A 92 -14.89 7.13 12.85
N ILE A 93 -15.65 8.17 12.53
CA ILE A 93 -15.74 9.34 13.39
C ILE A 93 -16.79 9.13 14.52
N ALA A 94 -17.58 8.03 14.52
CA ALA A 94 -18.64 7.80 15.53
C ALA A 94 -18.90 6.38 16.10
N THR A 95 -18.41 5.27 15.55
CA THR A 95 -18.96 3.90 15.81
C THR A 95 -17.97 2.75 16.06
N GLY A 96 -16.73 3.01 16.41
CA GLY A 96 -15.65 2.03 16.21
C GLY A 96 -14.45 2.36 17.06
N GLU A 97 -13.73 1.32 17.42
CA GLU A 97 -12.70 1.46 18.42
C GLU A 97 -11.49 2.18 17.83
N TRP A 98 -10.96 3.14 18.58
CA TRP A 98 -9.74 3.87 18.20
C TRP A 98 -8.54 2.92 18.12
N THR A 99 -8.56 1.85 18.90
CA THR A 99 -7.58 0.76 18.85
C THR A 99 -7.60 0.03 17.50
N ASP A 100 -8.77 -0.16 16.89
CA ASP A 100 -8.87 -0.77 15.56
C ASP A 100 -8.23 0.10 14.48
N ARG A 101 -8.35 1.44 14.63
CA ARG A 101 -7.68 2.39 13.73
C ARG A 101 -6.16 2.36 13.90
N LEU A 102 -5.67 2.26 15.13
CA LEU A 102 -4.24 2.03 15.39
C LEU A 102 -3.77 0.74 14.72
N ALA A 103 -4.48 -0.36 14.93
CA ALA A 103 -4.15 -1.65 14.34
C ALA A 103 -4.14 -1.60 12.81
N ALA A 104 -5.07 -0.86 12.20
CA ALA A 104 -5.11 -0.65 10.75
C ALA A 104 -3.88 0.13 10.24
N MET A 105 -3.45 1.20 10.93
CA MET A 105 -2.23 1.94 10.56
C MET A 105 -0.96 1.09 10.75
N VAL A 106 -0.86 0.36 11.86
CA VAL A 106 0.24 -0.59 12.11
C VAL A 106 0.28 -1.70 11.06
N ARG A 107 -0.88 -2.07 10.49
CA ARG A 107 -0.93 -3.05 9.40
C ARG A 107 -0.38 -2.50 8.08
N VAL A 108 -0.53 -1.20 7.79
CA VAL A 108 0.14 -0.58 6.63
C VAL A 108 1.66 -0.67 6.78
N GLU A 109 2.19 -0.38 7.97
CA GLU A 109 3.62 -0.56 8.28
C GLU A 109 4.07 -2.01 8.08
N ALA A 110 3.27 -2.99 8.52
CA ALA A 110 3.56 -4.40 8.32
C ALA A 110 3.64 -4.78 6.84
N LEU A 111 2.73 -4.24 6.01
CA LEU A 111 2.74 -4.46 4.55
C LEU A 111 4.01 -3.87 3.92
N LEU A 112 4.41 -2.66 4.31
CA LEU A 112 5.65 -2.04 3.84
C LEU A 112 6.88 -2.88 4.20
N LEU A 113 6.97 -3.36 5.44
CA LEU A 113 8.01 -4.30 5.88
C LEU A 113 8.00 -5.62 5.09
N GLY A 114 6.83 -6.04 4.58
CA GLY A 114 6.67 -7.21 3.72
C GLY A 114 7.06 -6.97 2.25
N GLY A 115 7.48 -5.76 1.89
CA GLY A 115 7.83 -5.37 0.53
C GLY A 115 6.64 -4.90 -0.30
N ALA A 116 5.57 -4.38 0.31
CA ALA A 116 4.43 -3.83 -0.43
C ALA A 116 4.81 -2.68 -1.38
N ALA A 117 5.81 -1.87 -1.02
CA ALA A 117 6.29 -0.77 -1.86
C ALA A 117 7.02 -1.25 -3.14
N GLU A 118 7.39 -2.53 -3.23
CA GLU A 118 8.00 -3.09 -4.44
C GLU A 118 6.96 -3.35 -5.54
N TRP A 119 5.66 -3.28 -5.24
CA TRP A 119 4.61 -3.47 -6.23
C TRP A 119 4.29 -2.15 -6.95
N ASP A 120 4.34 -2.16 -8.29
CA ASP A 120 4.09 -0.98 -9.13
C ASP A 120 2.71 -0.33 -8.88
N SER A 121 1.72 -1.09 -8.43
CA SER A 121 0.37 -0.58 -8.11
C SER A 121 0.23 -0.01 -6.71
N PHE A 122 1.23 -0.17 -5.84
CA PHE A 122 1.17 0.29 -4.47
C PHE A 122 0.91 1.80 -4.34
N PRO A 123 1.59 2.71 -5.09
CA PRO A 123 1.31 4.14 -4.99
C PRO A 123 -0.14 4.50 -5.34
N ALA A 124 -0.71 3.85 -6.36
CA ALA A 124 -2.10 4.06 -6.77
C ALA A 124 -3.09 3.55 -5.71
N LEU A 125 -2.79 2.43 -5.06
CA LEU A 125 -3.60 1.90 -3.96
C LEU A 125 -3.47 2.75 -2.69
N LEU A 126 -2.26 3.23 -2.37
CA LEU A 126 -1.99 4.09 -1.22
C LEU A 126 -2.73 5.43 -1.32
N ALA A 127 -2.89 5.99 -2.51
CA ALA A 127 -3.61 7.24 -2.72
C ALA A 127 -5.06 7.20 -2.16
N LYS A 128 -5.68 6.01 -2.08
CA LYS A 128 -7.00 5.82 -1.45
C LYS A 128 -6.98 6.08 0.06
N LEU A 129 -5.83 5.89 0.72
CA LEU A 129 -5.66 6.12 2.15
C LEU A 129 -5.46 7.60 2.51
N ARG A 130 -5.26 8.49 1.53
CA ARG A 130 -5.01 9.93 1.79
C ARG A 130 -6.10 10.58 2.63
N GLY A 131 -7.36 10.47 2.23
CA GLY A 131 -8.50 11.01 2.96
C GLY A 131 -8.64 10.41 4.37
N PRO A 132 -8.66 9.06 4.50
CA PRO A 132 -8.75 8.40 5.79
C PRO A 132 -7.60 8.74 6.76
N LEU A 133 -6.37 8.86 6.26
CA LEU A 133 -5.20 9.26 7.05
C LEU A 133 -5.24 10.73 7.44
N THR A 134 -5.79 11.61 6.60
CA THR A 134 -5.99 13.03 6.96
C THR A 134 -6.84 13.16 8.22
N ASN A 135 -7.90 12.34 8.33
CA ASN A 135 -8.72 12.30 9.54
C ASN A 135 -7.96 11.80 10.77
N GLN A 136 -7.02 10.87 10.61
CA GLN A 136 -6.22 10.35 11.74
C GLN A 136 -5.21 11.38 12.24
N VAL A 137 -4.59 12.14 11.33
CA VAL A 137 -3.68 13.24 11.68
C VAL A 137 -4.39 14.33 12.50
N ALA A 138 -5.67 14.56 12.24
CA ALA A 138 -6.51 15.51 12.97
C ALA A 138 -7.24 14.93 14.20
N ASP A 139 -6.96 13.67 14.61
CA ASP A 139 -7.65 13.04 15.75
C ASP A 139 -7.29 13.74 17.08
N ARG A 140 -8.24 13.77 18.02
CA ARG A 140 -8.02 14.38 19.35
C ARG A 140 -7.20 13.49 20.29
N ARG A 141 -7.01 12.22 19.96
CA ARG A 141 -6.22 11.27 20.75
C ARG A 141 -4.77 11.29 20.27
N SER A 142 -3.86 11.69 21.16
CA SER A 142 -2.42 11.78 20.86
C SER A 142 -1.82 10.46 20.35
N SER A 143 -2.27 9.29 20.85
CA SER A 143 -1.82 7.99 20.35
C SER A 143 -2.15 7.78 18.87
N ILE A 144 -3.32 8.21 18.40
CA ILE A 144 -3.73 8.12 16.99
C ILE A 144 -2.85 9.04 16.13
N VAL A 145 -2.71 10.30 16.56
CA VAL A 145 -1.90 11.29 15.83
C VAL A 145 -0.43 10.84 15.75
N ARG A 146 0.13 10.33 16.85
CA ARG A 146 1.52 9.86 16.90
C ARG A 146 1.74 8.66 15.97
N GLN A 147 0.81 7.72 15.93
CA GLN A 147 0.83 6.59 15.02
C GLN A 147 0.69 7.03 13.55
N ALA A 148 -0.24 7.95 13.26
CA ALA A 148 -0.43 8.48 11.90
C ALA A 148 0.81 9.22 11.41
N ALA A 149 1.38 10.11 12.23
CA ALA A 149 2.60 10.83 11.92
C ALA A 149 3.79 9.88 11.68
N HIS A 150 3.93 8.84 12.52
CA HIS A 150 4.96 7.82 12.30
C HIS A 150 4.79 7.11 10.96
N LEU A 151 3.56 6.68 10.62
CA LEU A 151 3.28 6.05 9.34
C LEU A 151 3.59 6.96 8.14
N LEU A 152 3.30 8.27 8.22
CA LEU A 152 3.67 9.22 7.15
C LEU A 152 5.18 9.31 6.95
N VAL A 153 5.96 9.29 8.03
CA VAL A 153 7.43 9.27 7.95
C VAL A 153 7.93 7.98 7.30
N VAL A 154 7.35 6.83 7.67
CA VAL A 154 7.68 5.54 7.05
C VAL A 154 7.32 5.56 5.55
N LEU A 155 6.13 6.01 5.17
CA LEU A 155 5.70 6.09 3.77
C LEU A 155 6.61 7.01 2.93
N ALA A 156 6.98 8.16 3.47
CA ALA A 156 7.91 9.09 2.80
C ALA A 156 9.28 8.45 2.55
N ALA A 157 9.76 7.63 3.48
CA ALA A 157 11.03 6.93 3.34
C ALA A 157 10.97 5.77 2.34
N GLU A 158 9.89 5.00 2.33
CA GLU A 158 9.72 3.86 1.42
C GLU A 158 9.52 4.29 -0.04
N LEU A 159 8.74 5.35 -0.26
CA LEU A 159 8.32 5.77 -1.60
C LEU A 159 9.16 6.91 -2.18
N GLY A 160 9.90 7.64 -1.34
CA GLY A 160 10.73 8.76 -1.77
C GLY A 160 9.96 9.77 -2.63
N ALA A 161 10.39 9.95 -3.88
CA ALA A 161 9.79 10.90 -4.81
C ALA A 161 8.32 10.60 -5.15
N GLU A 162 7.87 9.34 -5.09
CA GLU A 162 6.48 9.01 -5.38
C GLU A 162 5.52 9.53 -4.31
N PHE A 163 6.02 9.78 -3.08
CA PHE A 163 5.24 10.34 -1.98
C PHE A 163 5.12 11.86 -2.03
N GLU A 164 5.80 12.57 -2.94
CA GLU A 164 5.86 14.04 -2.96
C GLU A 164 4.46 14.68 -2.98
N LYS A 165 3.53 14.14 -3.78
CA LYS A 165 2.16 14.65 -3.89
C LYS A 165 1.39 14.50 -2.59
N ASP A 166 1.55 13.37 -1.90
CA ASP A 166 0.90 13.12 -0.63
C ASP A 166 1.56 13.94 0.49
N ALA A 167 2.88 14.11 0.47
CA ALA A 167 3.59 14.98 1.40
C ALA A 167 3.08 16.44 1.30
N LEU A 168 2.95 16.99 0.09
CA LEU A 168 2.40 18.34 -0.12
C LEU A 168 0.97 18.48 0.40
N HIS A 169 0.18 17.41 0.36
CA HIS A 169 -1.17 17.38 0.95
C HIS A 169 -1.13 17.35 2.48
N PHE A 170 -0.28 16.51 3.09
CA PHE A 170 -0.26 16.33 4.55
C PHE A 170 0.44 17.45 5.31
N VAL A 171 1.42 18.13 4.71
CA VAL A 171 2.11 19.27 5.35
C VAL A 171 1.15 20.31 5.92
N PRO A 172 0.21 20.91 5.14
CA PRO A 172 -0.72 21.89 5.68
C PRO A 172 -1.66 21.31 6.75
N GLU A 173 -2.07 20.04 6.63
CA GLU A 173 -2.92 19.38 7.64
C GLU A 173 -2.18 19.20 8.97
N LEU A 174 -0.91 18.81 8.92
CA LEU A 174 -0.05 18.70 10.11
C LEU A 174 0.13 20.06 10.81
N PHE A 175 0.32 21.15 10.05
CA PHE A 175 0.47 22.49 10.62
C PHE A 175 -0.78 22.99 11.36
N LYS A 176 -1.98 22.60 10.93
CA LYS A 176 -3.23 22.92 11.66
C LYS A 176 -3.22 22.33 13.08
N CYS A 177 -2.55 21.21 13.29
CA CYS A 177 -2.45 20.52 14.57
C CYS A 177 -1.34 21.06 15.49
N VAL A 178 -0.43 21.89 14.97
CA VAL A 178 0.68 22.50 15.75
C VAL A 178 0.24 23.78 16.48
N VAL A 179 -0.90 24.36 16.13
CA VAL A 179 -1.44 25.55 16.79
C VAL A 179 -1.98 25.17 18.18
N ILE A 180 -1.12 25.28 19.19
CA ILE A 180 -1.52 25.28 20.59
C ILE A 180 -1.81 26.75 20.95
N THR A 181 -3.07 27.17 20.87
CA THR A 181 -3.47 28.42 21.51
C THR A 181 -3.40 28.23 23.02
N VAL A 182 -2.50 28.97 23.67
CA VAL A 182 -2.35 29.06 25.13
C VAL A 182 -3.62 29.59 25.78
#